data_AF-A0A645CXN4-F1
#
_entry.id   AF-A0A645CXN4-F1
#
_cell.length_a   1.000
_cell.length_b   1.000
_cell.length_c   1.000
_cell.angle_alpha   90.00
_cell.angle_beta   90.00
_cell.angle_gamma   90.00
#
_symmetry.space_group_name_H-M   'P 1'
#
loop_
_entity.id
_entity.type
_entity.pdbx_description
1 polymer ?
#
loop_
_entity_poly.entity_id
_entity_poly.type
_entity_poly.pdbx_seq_one_letter_code
_entity_poly.pdbx_strand_id
1 'polypeptide(L)'
;MAADESVILAYWQARDGVADHGFWKGLKYRAAALALRGGYRKAAAARPEFDRVTREQLRRLMELEREKSPSLDAPADAFAQILAAAADEAEDGPLRRILHQLLYHLGRWVYLTDAADDLKEDAHSGNYNPLIYRYGLNDGAWTPESRDAFTKTLDHSVRMLATAYELWDFGCWTPILEQTVYTGLFQVGKAVLSGTYRAGKPARKKDRKVEETT
;
A
#
# COMPACT_ATOMS: atom_id res chain seq x y z
N MET A 1 19.55 4.42 5.37
CA MET A 1 18.31 4.58 6.15
C MET A 1 17.12 4.33 5.23
N ALA A 2 16.50 5.36 4.65
CA ALA A 2 15.37 5.18 3.72
C ALA A 2 15.69 4.23 2.54
N ALA A 3 16.93 4.22 2.05
CA ALA A 3 17.36 3.28 1.02
C ALA A 3 17.34 1.82 1.48
N ASP A 4 17.70 1.54 2.74
CA ASP A 4 17.69 0.19 3.32
C ASP A 4 16.26 -0.31 3.52
N GLU A 5 15.40 0.54 4.10
CA GLU A 5 13.97 0.27 4.27
C GLU A 5 13.28 0.05 2.92
N SER A 6 13.59 0.89 1.92
CA SER A 6 13.07 0.73 0.55
C SER A 6 13.52 -0.60 -0.07
N VAL A 7 14.76 -1.03 0.17
CA VAL A 7 15.25 -2.34 -0.28
C VAL A 7 14.53 -3.49 0.43
N ILE A 8 14.26 -3.36 1.73
CA ILE A 8 13.48 -4.34 2.51
C ILE A 8 12.06 -4.45 1.93
N LEU A 9 11.36 -3.33 1.77
CA LEU A 9 10.00 -3.29 1.21
C LEU A 9 9.97 -3.83 -0.22
N ALA A 10 10.90 -3.42 -1.09
CA ALA A 10 10.97 -3.90 -2.47
C ALA A 10 11.25 -5.40 -2.57
N TYR A 11 12.09 -5.95 -1.68
CA TYR A 11 12.34 -7.39 -1.61
C TYR A 11 11.06 -8.15 -1.23
N TRP A 12 10.31 -7.67 -0.24
CA TRP A 12 9.07 -8.29 0.20
C TRP A 12 7.96 -8.16 -0.85
N GLN A 13 7.81 -7.01 -1.49
CA GLN A 13 6.88 -6.81 -2.61
C GLN A 13 7.21 -7.75 -3.79
N ALA A 14 8.49 -7.91 -4.13
CA ALA A 14 8.90 -8.84 -5.18
C ALA A 14 8.63 -10.29 -4.80
N ARG A 15 8.76 -10.64 -3.52
CA ARG A 15 8.49 -12.00 -3.01
C ARG A 15 7.00 -12.32 -2.97
N ASP A 16 6.16 -11.34 -2.67
CA ASP A 16 4.70 -11.47 -2.64
C ASP A 16 4.14 -11.72 -4.05
N GLY A 17 4.60 -10.94 -5.03
CA GLY A 17 4.25 -11.16 -6.45
C GLY A 17 4.70 -12.50 -7.04
N VAL A 18 5.57 -13.26 -6.35
CA VAL A 18 5.88 -14.66 -6.70
C VAL A 18 4.77 -15.61 -6.26
N ALA A 19 4.14 -15.35 -5.12
CA ALA A 19 3.12 -16.22 -4.54
C ALA A 19 1.79 -16.12 -5.30
N ASP A 20 1.47 -14.94 -5.85
CA ASP A 20 0.13 -14.64 -6.39
C ASP A 20 -0.03 -14.84 -7.91
N HIS A 21 1.03 -15.21 -8.62
CA HIS A 21 1.00 -15.20 -10.09
C HIS A 21 1.50 -16.50 -10.73
N GLY A 22 0.73 -16.96 -11.73
CA GLY A 22 1.01 -18.17 -12.51
C GLY A 22 2.45 -18.26 -13.07
N PHE A 23 2.88 -19.50 -13.33
CA PHE A 23 4.25 -19.97 -13.59
C PHE A 23 5.21 -18.97 -14.27
N TRP A 24 4.79 -18.29 -15.34
CA TRP A 24 5.62 -17.36 -16.13
C TRP A 24 5.79 -15.95 -15.52
N LYS A 25 4.77 -15.41 -14.85
CA LYS A 25 4.89 -14.14 -14.11
C LYS A 25 5.69 -14.38 -12.82
N GLY A 26 5.39 -15.46 -12.10
CA GLY A 26 6.13 -15.88 -10.92
C GLY A 26 7.64 -16.04 -11.16
N LEU A 27 8.08 -16.49 -12.35
CA LEU A 27 9.50 -16.60 -12.69
C LEU A 27 10.24 -15.24 -12.71
N LYS A 28 9.59 -14.17 -13.18
CA LYS A 28 10.17 -12.81 -13.21
C LYS A 28 10.28 -12.24 -11.80
N TYR A 29 9.25 -12.42 -10.98
CA TYR A 29 9.28 -12.04 -9.57
C TYR A 29 10.31 -12.84 -8.76
N ARG A 30 10.52 -14.12 -9.09
CA ARG A 30 11.56 -14.96 -8.47
C ARG A 30 12.96 -14.47 -8.83
N ALA A 31 13.20 -14.13 -10.09
CA ALA A 31 14.46 -13.55 -10.54
C ALA A 31 14.73 -12.19 -9.89
N ALA A 32 13.71 -11.33 -9.76
CA ALA A 32 13.80 -10.05 -9.07
C ALA A 32 14.12 -10.24 -7.57
N ALA A 33 13.40 -11.13 -6.88
CA ALA A 33 13.66 -11.44 -5.48
C ALA A 33 15.07 -12.02 -5.26
N LEU A 34 15.56 -12.86 -6.18
CA LEU A 34 16.94 -13.39 -6.15
C LEU A 34 17.98 -12.27 -6.34
N ALA A 35 17.77 -11.36 -7.28
CA ALA A 35 18.65 -10.21 -7.52
C ALA A 35 18.68 -9.27 -6.30
N LEU A 36 17.53 -9.06 -5.65
CA LEU A 36 17.42 -8.22 -4.46
C LEU A 36 17.93 -8.90 -3.19
N ARG A 37 18.11 -10.23 -3.17
CA ARG A 37 18.48 -11.00 -1.98
C ARG A 37 19.77 -10.53 -1.30
N GLY A 38 20.76 -10.15 -2.11
CA GLY A 38 22.04 -9.62 -1.60
C GLY A 38 21.87 -8.27 -0.92
N GLY A 39 21.11 -7.36 -1.54
CA GLY A 39 20.77 -6.06 -0.98
C GLY A 39 19.90 -6.17 0.28
N TYR A 40 18.87 -7.01 0.22
CA TYR A 40 18.00 -7.32 1.35
C TYR A 40 18.77 -7.79 2.59
N ARG A 41 19.71 -8.74 2.43
CA ARG A 41 20.50 -9.23 3.57
C ARG A 41 21.31 -8.13 4.25
N LYS A 42 21.91 -7.23 3.46
CA LYS A 42 22.66 -6.08 3.99
C LYS A 42 21.73 -5.09 4.70
N ALA A 43 20.61 -4.75 4.06
CA ALA A 43 19.62 -3.83 4.60
C ALA A 43 18.99 -4.37 5.90
N ALA A 44 18.58 -5.64 5.92
CA ALA A 44 18.02 -6.31 7.10
C ALA A 44 19.03 -6.40 8.26
N ALA A 45 20.32 -6.59 7.96
CA ALA A 45 21.36 -6.55 9.00
C ALA A 45 21.57 -5.14 9.56
N ALA A 46 21.44 -4.10 8.72
CA ALA A 46 21.54 -2.70 9.13
C ALA A 46 20.29 -2.21 9.87
N ARG A 47 19.11 -2.78 9.58
CA ARG A 47 17.79 -2.38 10.11
C ARG A 47 17.02 -3.60 10.62
N PRO A 48 17.53 -4.29 11.66
CA PRO A 48 16.96 -5.57 12.11
C PRO A 48 15.55 -5.42 12.66
N GLU A 49 15.24 -4.31 13.33
CA GLU A 49 13.92 -4.07 13.91
C GLU A 49 12.87 -3.77 12.83
N PHE A 50 13.19 -2.91 11.86
CA PHE A 50 12.31 -2.66 10.72
C PHE A 50 12.01 -3.94 9.93
N ASP A 51 13.03 -4.78 9.66
CA ASP A 51 12.83 -6.08 8.99
C ASP A 51 12.02 -7.05 9.86
N ARG A 52 12.18 -7.02 11.19
CA ARG A 52 11.36 -7.81 12.12
C ARG A 52 9.88 -7.42 12.03
N VAL A 53 9.57 -6.12 12.19
CA VAL A 53 8.20 -5.60 12.10
C VAL A 53 7.61 -5.89 10.73
N THR A 54 8.35 -5.63 9.65
CA THR A 54 7.90 -5.92 8.27
C THR A 54 7.48 -7.38 8.11
N ARG A 55 8.31 -8.33 8.57
CA ARG A 55 7.97 -9.76 8.48
C ARG A 55 6.76 -10.16 9.30
N GLU A 56 6.65 -9.61 10.50
CA GLU A 56 5.54 -9.90 11.41
C GLU A 56 4.22 -9.43 10.81
N GLN A 57 4.18 -8.20 10.33
CA GLN A 57 2.97 -7.62 9.76
C GLN A 57 2.58 -8.21 8.40
N LEU A 58 3.55 -8.57 7.56
CA LEU A 58 3.26 -9.31 6.32
C LEU A 58 2.68 -10.71 6.61
N ARG A 59 3.15 -11.39 7.67
CA ARG A 59 2.52 -12.65 8.11
C ARG A 59 1.10 -12.41 8.58
N ARG A 60 0.87 -11.34 9.34
CA ARG A 60 -0.47 -10.98 9.80
C ARG A 60 -1.42 -10.69 8.63
N LEU A 61 -0.96 -10.00 7.59
CA LEU A 61 -1.72 -9.76 6.37
C LEU A 61 -2.09 -11.08 5.68
N MET A 62 -1.15 -12.00 5.51
CA MET A 62 -1.42 -13.32 4.91
C MET A 62 -2.44 -14.14 5.73
N GLU A 63 -2.42 -14.04 7.06
CA GLU A 63 -3.42 -14.69 7.93
C GLU A 63 -4.81 -14.10 7.71
N LEU A 64 -4.92 -12.76 7.70
CA LEU A 64 -6.19 -12.05 7.49
C LEU A 64 -6.80 -12.36 6.12
N GLU A 65 -5.95 -12.48 5.09
CA GLU A 65 -6.35 -12.89 3.75
C GLU A 65 -6.89 -14.34 3.73
N ARG A 66 -6.17 -15.28 4.36
CA ARG A 66 -6.61 -16.70 4.44
C ARG A 66 -7.93 -16.85 5.18
N GLU A 67 -8.13 -16.07 6.23
CA GLU A 67 -9.37 -16.02 7.02
C GLU A 67 -10.49 -15.27 6.30
N LYS A 68 -10.19 -14.59 5.18
CA LYS A 68 -11.12 -13.72 4.46
C LYS A 68 -11.76 -12.69 5.41
N SER A 69 -10.91 -12.07 6.22
CA SER A 69 -11.32 -11.11 7.24
C SER A 69 -12.22 -10.02 6.64
N PRO A 70 -13.42 -9.77 7.20
CA PRO A 70 -14.30 -8.68 6.76
C PRO A 70 -13.91 -7.33 7.38
N SER A 71 -12.82 -7.24 8.13
CA SER A 71 -12.35 -6.00 8.74
C SER A 71 -11.55 -5.17 7.73
N LEU A 72 -11.85 -3.87 7.65
CA LEU A 72 -10.99 -2.91 6.94
C LEU A 72 -9.78 -2.52 7.80
N ASP A 73 -10.00 -2.40 9.10
CA ASP A 73 -9.02 -1.85 10.02
C ASP A 73 -7.87 -2.81 10.28
N ALA A 74 -8.13 -4.11 10.40
CA ALA A 74 -7.10 -5.09 10.73
C ALA A 74 -5.99 -5.20 9.66
N PRO A 75 -6.30 -5.35 8.37
CA PRO A 75 -5.24 -5.38 7.35
C PRO A 75 -4.63 -4.00 7.10
N ALA A 76 -5.41 -2.91 7.17
CA ALA A 76 -4.88 -1.56 7.06
C ALA A 76 -3.91 -1.23 8.22
N ASP A 77 -4.22 -1.66 9.44
CA ASP A 77 -3.35 -1.53 10.61
C ASP A 77 -2.05 -2.30 10.40
N ALA A 78 -2.11 -3.57 10.00
CA ALA A 78 -0.92 -4.37 9.76
C ALA A 78 0.03 -3.69 8.75
N PHE A 79 -0.49 -3.21 7.62
CA PHE A 79 0.32 -2.47 6.65
C PHE A 79 0.85 -1.14 7.22
N ALA A 80 0.02 -0.40 7.95
CA ALA A 80 0.41 0.86 8.56
C ALA A 80 1.52 0.74 9.59
N GLN A 81 1.54 -0.34 10.38
CA GLN A 81 2.61 -0.61 11.34
C GLN A 81 3.98 -0.79 10.65
N ILE A 82 4.00 -1.31 9.41
CA ILE A 82 5.24 -1.42 8.63
C ILE A 82 5.80 -0.02 8.34
N LEU A 83 4.96 0.90 7.84
CA LEU A 83 5.40 2.26 7.54
C LEU A 83 5.76 3.01 8.83
N ALA A 84 4.96 2.86 9.88
CA ALA A 84 5.20 3.52 11.16
C ALA A 84 6.55 3.14 11.79
N ALA A 85 7.01 1.90 11.60
CA ALA A 85 8.32 1.46 12.09
C ALA A 85 9.51 2.23 11.47
N ALA A 86 9.35 2.88 10.32
CA ALA A 86 10.40 3.75 9.78
C ALA A 86 10.61 5.01 10.63
N ALA A 87 9.65 5.37 11.50
CA ALA A 87 9.79 6.48 12.43
C ALA A 87 10.81 6.20 13.55
N ASP A 88 11.05 4.94 13.90
CA ASP A 88 11.93 4.55 15.03
C ASP A 88 13.38 5.00 14.84
N GLU A 89 13.74 5.34 13.60
CA GLU A 89 15.02 5.91 13.21
C GLU A 89 15.23 7.37 13.63
N ALA A 90 14.15 8.10 13.95
CA ALA A 90 14.28 9.47 14.44
C ALA A 90 14.84 9.47 15.88
N GLU A 91 15.95 10.15 16.12
CA GLU A 91 16.61 10.21 17.44
C GLU A 91 15.79 11.00 18.47
N ASP A 92 15.09 12.04 18.03
CA ASP A 92 14.25 12.90 18.85
C ASP A 92 12.92 12.21 19.21
N GLY A 93 12.63 12.08 20.50
CA GLY A 93 11.44 11.39 21.01
C GLY A 93 10.10 12.03 20.58
N PRO A 94 9.90 13.35 20.77
CA PRO A 94 8.79 14.07 20.17
C PRO A 94 8.63 13.85 18.66
N LEU A 95 9.68 14.07 17.86
CA LEU A 95 9.64 13.89 16.41
C LEU A 95 9.30 12.45 16.03
N ARG A 96 9.90 11.45 16.70
CA ARG A 96 9.62 10.03 16.49
C ARG A 96 8.14 9.72 16.64
N ARG A 97 7.50 10.22 17.70
CA ARG A 97 6.05 9.99 17.92
C ARG A 97 5.20 10.63 16.83
N ILE A 98 5.58 11.82 16.37
CA ILE A 98 4.87 12.53 15.31
C ILE A 98 5.03 11.79 13.98
N LEU A 99 6.25 11.39 13.62
CA LEU A 99 6.54 10.60 12.42
C LEU A 99 5.83 9.24 12.46
N HIS A 100 5.75 8.60 13.62
CA HIS A 100 5.03 7.34 13.77
C HIS A 100 3.54 7.52 13.43
N GLN A 101 2.89 8.58 13.93
CA GLN A 101 1.49 8.85 13.60
C GLN A 101 1.31 9.22 12.12
N LEU A 102 2.20 10.05 11.58
CA LEU A 102 2.19 10.42 10.16
C LEU A 102 2.27 9.19 9.25
N LEU A 103 3.27 8.34 9.47
CA LEU A 103 3.53 7.17 8.65
C LEU A 103 2.47 6.08 8.86
N TYR A 104 1.95 5.93 10.08
CA TYR A 104 0.84 5.03 10.37
C TYR A 104 -0.41 5.41 9.55
N HIS A 105 -0.86 6.66 9.66
CA HIS A 105 -2.06 7.10 8.95
C HIS A 105 -1.87 7.15 7.42
N LEU A 106 -0.65 7.44 6.96
CA LEU A 106 -0.30 7.32 5.56
C LEU A 106 -0.41 5.87 5.07
N GLY A 107 0.14 4.92 5.83
CA GLY A 107 0.07 3.50 5.49
C GLY A 107 -1.36 2.99 5.43
N ARG A 108 -2.21 3.35 6.40
CA ARG A 108 -3.64 3.01 6.36
C ARG A 108 -4.29 3.54 5.08
N TRP A 109 -4.04 4.81 4.76
CA TRP A 109 -4.59 5.44 3.56
C TRP A 109 -4.11 4.75 2.28
N VAL A 110 -2.82 4.41 2.17
CA VAL A 110 -2.25 3.71 1.01
C VAL A 110 -2.91 2.35 0.83
N TYR A 111 -2.97 1.53 1.88
CA TYR A 111 -3.56 0.19 1.82
C TYR A 111 -5.05 0.23 1.41
N LEU A 112 -5.83 1.12 2.02
CA LEU A 112 -7.26 1.26 1.71
C LEU A 112 -7.49 1.78 0.29
N THR A 113 -6.67 2.73 -0.16
CA THR A 113 -6.75 3.28 -1.52
C THR A 113 -6.43 2.22 -2.57
N ASP A 114 -5.40 1.39 -2.33
CA ASP A 114 -5.04 0.26 -3.20
C ASP A 114 -6.18 -0.75 -3.32
N ALA A 115 -6.74 -1.18 -2.17
CA ALA A 115 -7.92 -2.05 -2.16
C ALA A 115 -9.11 -1.45 -2.92
N ALA A 116 -9.32 -0.13 -2.87
CA ALA A 116 -10.38 0.52 -3.63
C ALA A 116 -10.10 0.60 -5.14
N ASP A 117 -8.84 0.77 -5.55
CA ASP A 117 -8.42 0.81 -6.97
C ASP A 117 -8.51 -0.59 -7.61
N ASP A 118 -8.21 -1.64 -6.84
CA ASP A 118 -8.23 -3.03 -7.31
C ASP A 118 -9.56 -3.76 -7.08
N LEU A 119 -10.54 -3.15 -6.39
CA LEU A 119 -11.84 -3.74 -6.04
C LEU A 119 -12.49 -4.55 -7.18
N LYS A 120 -12.51 -3.98 -8.38
CA LYS A 120 -13.13 -4.63 -9.55
C LYS A 120 -12.33 -5.83 -10.05
N GLU A 121 -11.00 -5.72 -10.07
CA GLU A 121 -10.12 -6.80 -10.53
C GLU A 121 -10.12 -7.96 -9.53
N ASP A 122 -10.09 -7.65 -8.23
CA ASP A 122 -10.12 -8.64 -7.15
C ASP A 122 -11.43 -9.42 -7.10
N ALA A 123 -12.57 -8.73 -7.28
CA ALA A 123 -13.88 -9.39 -7.34
C ALA A 123 -13.98 -10.40 -8.50
N HIS A 124 -13.38 -10.08 -9.66
CA HIS A 124 -13.39 -10.97 -10.82
C HIS A 124 -12.38 -12.11 -10.74
N SER A 125 -11.22 -11.87 -10.13
CA SER A 125 -10.15 -12.87 -9.99
C SER A 125 -10.32 -13.78 -8.77
N GLY A 126 -11.18 -13.38 -7.80
CA GLY A 126 -11.38 -14.09 -6.55
C GLY A 126 -10.28 -13.83 -5.51
N ASN A 127 -9.43 -12.82 -5.75
CA ASN A 127 -8.40 -12.39 -4.80
C ASN A 127 -9.04 -11.81 -3.54
N TYR A 128 -8.31 -11.83 -2.43
CA TYR A 128 -8.79 -11.21 -1.21
C TYR A 128 -8.77 -9.68 -1.34
N ASN A 129 -9.93 -9.07 -1.10
CA ASN A 129 -10.04 -7.63 -0.94
C ASN A 129 -10.97 -7.33 0.25
N PRO A 130 -10.51 -6.59 1.27
CA PRO A 130 -11.28 -6.38 2.49
C PRO A 130 -12.61 -5.64 2.25
N LEU A 131 -12.71 -4.85 1.18
CA LEU A 131 -13.94 -4.12 0.82
C LEU A 131 -15.04 -5.08 0.37
N ILE A 132 -14.69 -6.14 -0.37
CA ILE A 132 -15.63 -7.16 -0.82
C ILE A 132 -16.26 -7.85 0.39
N TYR A 133 -15.44 -8.28 1.35
CA TYR A 133 -15.92 -9.00 2.53
C TYR A 133 -16.62 -8.09 3.54
N ARG A 134 -16.18 -6.83 3.68
CA ARG A 134 -16.78 -5.85 4.60
C ARG A 134 -18.19 -5.43 4.17
N TYR A 135 -18.38 -5.23 2.87
CA TYR A 135 -19.58 -4.60 2.30
C TYR A 135 -20.40 -5.52 1.39
N GLY A 136 -19.92 -6.73 1.09
CA GLY A 136 -20.62 -7.69 0.23
C GLY A 136 -20.54 -7.38 -1.28
N LEU A 137 -19.47 -6.70 -1.73
CA LEU A 137 -19.32 -6.21 -3.11
C LEU A 137 -18.81 -7.30 -4.07
N ASN A 138 -19.56 -8.40 -4.20
CA ASN A 138 -19.12 -9.60 -4.95
C ASN A 138 -18.92 -9.36 -6.45
N ASP A 139 -19.51 -8.32 -7.01
CA ASP A 139 -19.35 -7.90 -8.41
C ASP A 139 -18.31 -6.78 -8.60
N GLY A 140 -17.65 -6.35 -7.50
CA GLY A 140 -16.69 -5.27 -7.50
C GLY A 140 -17.31 -3.89 -7.75
N ALA A 141 -18.62 -3.75 -7.55
CA ALA A 141 -19.34 -2.49 -7.74
C ALA A 141 -19.70 -1.84 -6.40
N TRP A 142 -19.42 -0.55 -6.28
CA TRP A 142 -19.80 0.23 -5.10
C TRP A 142 -21.31 0.44 -5.04
N THR A 143 -21.90 0.24 -3.85
CA THR A 143 -23.21 0.84 -3.51
C THR A 143 -23.01 2.26 -2.99
N PRO A 144 -24.02 3.15 -3.07
CA PRO A 144 -23.92 4.49 -2.49
C PRO A 144 -23.53 4.47 -1.00
N GLU A 145 -24.09 3.53 -0.24
CA GLU A 145 -23.87 3.40 1.21
C GLU A 145 -22.45 2.89 1.53
N SER A 146 -21.98 1.87 0.81
CA SER A 146 -20.62 1.33 1.01
C SER A 146 -19.56 2.35 0.60
N ARG A 147 -19.80 3.09 -0.49
CA ARG A 147 -18.90 4.15 -0.94
C ARG A 147 -18.81 5.30 0.05
N ASP A 148 -19.95 5.77 0.57
CA ASP A 148 -19.98 6.83 1.59
C ASP A 148 -19.29 6.38 2.88
N ALA A 149 -19.59 5.17 3.36
CA ALA A 149 -18.96 4.61 4.55
C ALA A 149 -17.43 4.50 4.39
N PHE A 150 -16.96 3.97 3.25
CA PHE A 150 -15.54 3.85 2.96
C PHE A 150 -14.85 5.21 2.79
N THR A 151 -15.51 6.18 2.13
CA THR A 151 -15.00 7.55 1.99
C THR A 151 -14.74 8.18 3.36
N LYS A 152 -15.64 7.99 4.33
CA LYS A 152 -15.44 8.48 5.71
C LYS A 152 -14.22 7.84 6.39
N THR A 153 -14.01 6.54 6.21
CA THR A 153 -12.83 5.84 6.72
C THR A 153 -11.54 6.36 6.10
N LEU A 154 -11.54 6.61 4.79
CA LEU A 154 -10.39 7.15 4.07
C LEU A 154 -10.07 8.59 4.52
N ASP A 155 -11.09 9.44 4.58
CA ASP A 155 -10.99 10.83 5.05
C ASP A 155 -10.46 10.90 6.49
N HIS A 156 -10.89 9.98 7.37
CA HIS A 156 -10.38 9.93 8.72
C HIS A 156 -8.86 9.71 8.75
N SER A 157 -8.33 8.83 7.91
CA SER A 157 -6.88 8.60 7.82
C SER A 157 -6.15 9.87 7.35
N VAL A 158 -6.68 10.58 6.36
CA VAL A 158 -6.07 11.85 5.89
C VAL A 158 -6.11 12.93 6.96
N ARG A 159 -7.23 13.07 7.70
CA ARG A 159 -7.35 14.06 8.79
C ARG A 159 -6.37 13.78 9.93
N MET A 160 -6.19 12.52 10.30
CA MET A 160 -5.24 12.15 11.34
C MET A 160 -3.79 12.36 10.89
N LEU A 161 -3.49 12.08 9.63
CA LEU A 161 -2.20 12.41 9.02
C LEU A 161 -1.95 13.93 9.06
N ALA A 162 -2.92 14.74 8.62
CA ALA A 162 -2.82 16.20 8.68
C ALA A 162 -2.64 16.71 10.11
N THR A 163 -3.37 16.13 11.08
CA THR A 163 -3.21 16.49 12.49
C THR A 163 -1.79 16.23 12.99
N ALA A 164 -1.20 15.10 12.62
CA ALA A 164 0.18 14.80 13.00
C ALA A 164 1.19 15.70 12.28
N TYR A 165 0.93 16.06 11.02
CA TYR A 165 1.77 16.97 10.23
C TYR A 165 1.89 18.35 10.90
N GLU A 166 0.79 18.90 11.39
CA GLU A 166 0.77 20.22 12.06
C GLU A 166 1.52 20.26 13.41
N LEU A 167 1.93 19.12 13.96
CA LEU A 167 2.63 19.06 15.24
C LEU A 167 4.13 19.32 15.15
N TRP A 168 4.70 19.44 13.95
CA TRP A 168 6.13 19.60 13.77
C TRP A 168 6.50 20.58 12.65
N ASP A 169 7.61 21.30 12.83
CA ASP A 169 8.20 22.13 11.78
C ASP A 169 9.15 21.30 10.90
N PHE A 170 8.70 20.99 9.69
CA PHE A 170 9.48 20.25 8.69
C PHE A 170 10.45 21.14 7.88
N GLY A 171 10.53 22.43 8.19
CA GLY A 171 11.50 23.37 7.62
C GLY A 171 11.40 23.46 6.10
N CYS A 172 12.49 23.15 5.41
CA CYS A 172 12.53 23.25 3.95
C CYS A 172 11.63 22.24 3.22
N TRP A 173 11.14 21.20 3.91
CA TRP A 173 10.25 20.18 3.34
C TRP A 173 8.77 20.54 3.47
N THR A 174 8.43 21.57 4.24
CA THR A 174 7.05 22.03 4.45
C THR A 174 6.26 22.20 3.14
N PRO A 175 6.77 22.88 2.08
CA PRO A 175 5.97 23.09 0.87
C PRO A 175 5.57 21.79 0.15
N ILE A 176 6.45 20.81 0.08
CA ILE A 176 6.17 19.54 -0.60
C ILE A 176 5.27 18.62 0.24
N LEU A 177 5.47 18.62 1.55
CA LEU A 177 4.63 17.84 2.48
C LEU A 177 3.23 18.43 2.55
N GLU A 178 3.09 19.74 2.72
CA GLU A 178 1.79 20.44 2.73
C GLU A 178 0.96 20.13 1.48
N GLN A 179 1.58 20.27 0.30
CA GLN A 179 0.91 19.96 -0.96
C GLN A 179 0.48 18.49 -1.04
N THR A 180 1.32 17.57 -0.56
CA THR A 180 1.00 16.14 -0.53
C THR A 180 -0.19 15.87 0.38
N VAL A 181 -0.15 16.38 1.62
CA VAL A 181 -1.16 16.14 2.66
C VAL A 181 -2.51 16.77 2.31
N TYR A 182 -2.52 18.05 1.97
CA TYR A 182 -3.77 18.80 1.82
C TYR A 182 -4.36 18.74 0.41
N THR A 183 -3.56 18.38 -0.59
CA THR A 183 -4.02 18.35 -1.98
C THR A 183 -3.86 16.97 -2.60
N GLY A 184 -2.66 16.41 -2.58
CA GLY A 184 -2.34 15.16 -3.28
C GLY A 184 -3.18 13.97 -2.84
N LEU A 185 -3.26 13.71 -1.53
CA LEU A 185 -4.02 12.57 -1.00
C LEU A 185 -5.52 12.66 -1.32
N PHE A 186 -6.12 13.84 -1.18
CA PHE A 186 -7.54 14.03 -1.53
C PHE A 186 -7.81 13.86 -3.02
N GLN A 187 -6.93 14.37 -3.89
CA GLN A 187 -7.07 14.23 -5.34
C GLN A 187 -6.99 12.76 -5.78
N VAL A 188 -6.01 12.01 -5.26
CA VAL A 188 -5.84 10.59 -5.57
C VAL A 188 -7.02 9.77 -5.01
N GLY A 189 -7.42 10.01 -3.77
CA GLY A 189 -8.57 9.31 -3.16
C GLY A 189 -9.85 9.51 -3.97
N LYS A 190 -10.11 10.74 -4.43
CA LYS A 190 -11.26 11.04 -5.30
C LYS A 190 -11.13 10.36 -6.67
N ALA A 191 -9.93 10.32 -7.25
CA ALA A 191 -9.69 9.67 -8.54
C ALA A 191 -9.93 8.15 -8.46
N VAL A 192 -9.47 7.51 -7.39
CA VAL A 192 -9.69 6.08 -7.12
C VAL A 192 -11.17 5.79 -6.90
N LEU A 193 -11.84 6.57 -6.02
CA LEU A 193 -13.27 6.39 -5.76
C LEU A 193 -14.14 6.61 -6.99
N SER A 194 -13.70 7.43 -7.95
CA SER A 194 -14.40 7.66 -9.22
C SER A 194 -14.02 6.69 -10.33
N GLY A 195 -13.06 5.79 -10.09
CA GLY A 195 -12.53 4.85 -11.10
C GLY A 195 -11.72 5.53 -12.22
N THR A 196 -11.30 6.78 -12.03
CA THR A 196 -10.59 7.57 -13.05
C THR A 196 -9.06 7.48 -12.91
N TYR A 197 -8.56 6.94 -11.79
CA TYR A 197 -7.13 6.88 -11.51
C TYR A 197 -6.32 6.14 -12.62
N ARG A 198 -6.81 4.99 -13.09
CA ARG A 198 -6.17 4.20 -14.16
C ARG A 198 -6.45 4.72 -15.58
N ALA A 199 -7.48 5.54 -15.78
CA ALA A 199 -7.89 6.02 -17.10
C ALA A 199 -6.86 6.97 -17.76
N GLY A 200 -5.92 7.52 -16.99
CA GLY A 200 -4.81 8.33 -17.49
C GLY A 200 -3.55 7.56 -17.92
N LYS A 201 -3.47 6.23 -17.68
CA LYS A 201 -2.32 5.41 -18.14
C LYS A 201 -2.60 4.94 -19.58
N PRO A 202 -1.75 5.26 -20.58
CA PRO A 202 -1.94 4.76 -21.93
C PRO A 202 -1.93 3.24 -21.89
N ALA A 203 -3.02 2.62 -22.38
CA ALA A 203 -3.14 1.18 -22.50
C ALA A 203 -1.90 0.63 -23.21
N ARG A 204 -1.13 -0.19 -22.50
CA ARG A 204 0.04 -0.88 -23.05
C ARG A 204 -0.46 -1.71 -24.24
N LYS A 205 -0.25 -1.22 -25.47
CA LYS A 205 -0.66 -1.90 -26.70
C LYS A 205 -0.12 -3.32 -26.65
N LYS A 206 -1.02 -4.29 -26.57
CA LYS A 206 -0.74 -5.69 -26.83
C LYS A 206 -0.41 -5.75 -28.33
N ASP A 207 0.87 -5.76 -28.67
CA ASP A 207 1.31 -6.01 -30.04
C ASP A 207 0.87 -7.42 -30.42
N ARG A 208 -0.28 -7.49 -31.08
CA ARG A 208 -0.78 -8.66 -31.77
C ARG A 208 -0.47 -8.43 -33.24
N LYS A 209 0.78 -8.65 -33.64
CA LYS A 209 1.09 -8.90 -35.06
C LYS A 209 1.07 -10.41 -35.27
N VAL A 210 -0.08 -10.85 -35.77
CA VAL A 210 -0.31 -12.12 -36.43
C VAL A 210 0.52 -12.11 -37.71
N GLU A 211 1.29 -13.18 -37.91
CA GLU A 211 1.89 -13.57 -39.19
C GLU A 211 0.80 -13.92 -40.23
N GLU A 212 1.21 -13.90 -41.50
CA GLU A 212 0.48 -14.35 -42.71
C GLU A 212 -0.57 -13.34 -43.22
N THR A 213 -0.60 -12.91 -44.49
CA THR A 213 -0.28 -13.55 -45.77
C THR A 213 -0.03 -12.41 -46.78
N THR A 214 1.04 -12.40 -47.58
CA THR A 214 1.09 -12.82 -49.00
C THR A 214 2.53 -12.66 -49.47
#